data_AF-A0A7W9SQJ8-F1
#
_entry.id   AF-A0A7W9SQJ8-F1
#
_cell.length_a   1.000
_cell.length_b   1.000
_cell.length_c   1.000
_cell.angle_alpha   90.00
_cell.angle_beta   90.00
_cell.angle_gamma   90.00
#
_symmetry.space_group_name_H-M   'P 1'
#
loop_
_entity.id
_entity.type
_entity.pdbx_description
1 polymer ?
#
loop_
_entity_poly.entity_id
_entity_poly.type
_entity_poly.pdbx_seq_one_letter_code
_entity_poly.pdbx_strand_id
1 'polypeptide(L)'
;MHRVSLLVVLLAALSLAGCSKPTRQGTEPLSSPAAGYVRLIPVKVKETPDTLHYQWSLLGERNWTTPSVSGGKASLAGVYKLNDPKTYGGCPTWLCDVTFTKQATDWKWELRLHGSNGKTATETGTAAGTPEILAPKDTDTRLPADIPLARLGEKTLTLDAPAS
;
A
#
# COMPACT_ATOMS: atom_id res chain seq x y z
N MET A 1 3.72 -36.91 68.91
CA MET A 1 2.48 -36.11 69.06
C MET A 1 2.62 -34.82 68.26
N HIS A 2 1.78 -34.69 67.24
CA HIS A 2 1.34 -33.49 66.50
C HIS A 2 2.36 -32.38 66.16
N ARG A 3 2.93 -32.46 64.94
CA ARG A 3 3.39 -31.27 64.19
C ARG A 3 2.29 -30.89 63.21
N VAL A 4 1.59 -29.79 63.49
CA VAL A 4 0.63 -29.14 62.60
C VAL A 4 1.41 -28.49 61.46
N SER A 5 1.27 -29.01 60.23
CA SER A 5 1.83 -28.38 59.04
C SER A 5 0.89 -27.32 58.52
N LEU A 6 1.47 -26.13 58.35
CA LEU A 6 0.82 -24.91 57.91
C LEU A 6 0.52 -24.96 56.40
N LEU A 7 -0.71 -24.57 56.08
CA LEU A 7 -1.26 -24.37 54.74
C LEU A 7 -0.45 -23.30 53.98
N VAL A 8 0.13 -23.64 52.82
CA VAL A 8 0.69 -22.65 51.89
C VAL A 8 -0.25 -22.55 50.70
N VAL A 9 -0.95 -21.42 50.62
CA VAL A 9 -1.80 -21.04 49.49
C VAL A 9 -0.91 -20.42 48.42
N LEU A 10 -0.83 -21.06 47.25
CA LEU A 10 -0.12 -20.53 46.09
C LEU A 10 -1.08 -19.62 45.30
N LEU A 11 -0.91 -18.30 45.41
CA LEU A 11 -1.60 -17.33 44.55
C LEU A 11 -0.90 -17.28 43.19
N ALA A 12 -1.58 -17.70 42.13
CA ALA A 12 -1.15 -17.51 40.75
C ALA A 12 -1.50 -16.08 40.30
N ALA A 13 -0.48 -15.22 40.14
CA ALA A 13 -0.63 -13.95 39.45
C ALA A 13 -0.53 -14.20 37.93
N LEU A 14 -1.67 -14.27 37.23
CA LEU A 14 -1.71 -14.13 35.78
C LEU A 14 -1.41 -12.68 35.43
N SER A 15 -0.18 -12.41 34.99
CA SER A 15 0.17 -11.19 34.28
C SER A 15 -0.56 -11.19 32.93
N LEU A 16 -1.62 -10.38 32.84
CA LEU A 16 -2.23 -9.98 31.58
C LEU A 16 -1.15 -9.31 30.73
N ALA A 17 -0.63 -10.06 29.76
CA ALA A 17 0.16 -9.51 28.67
C ALA A 17 -0.63 -8.35 28.06
N GLY A 18 -0.09 -7.15 28.21
CA GLY A 18 -0.69 -5.94 27.68
C GLY A 18 -0.96 -6.11 26.20
N CYS A 19 -2.22 -5.96 25.81
CA CYS A 19 -2.56 -5.62 24.44
C CYS A 19 -1.90 -4.27 24.14
N SER A 20 -0.70 -4.29 23.57
CA SER A 20 -0.11 -3.12 22.95
C SER A 20 -1.03 -2.72 21.80
N LYS A 21 -1.90 -1.73 22.05
CA LYS A 21 -2.59 -1.04 20.96
C LYS A 21 -1.52 -0.53 20.00
N PRO A 22 -1.61 -0.79 18.69
CA PRO A 22 -0.67 -0.19 17.75
C PRO A 22 -0.77 1.33 17.91
N THR A 23 0.36 1.96 18.22
CA THR A 23 0.51 3.41 18.24
C THR A 23 0.15 3.93 16.86
N ARG A 24 -1.06 4.46 16.72
CA ARG A 24 -1.52 5.17 15.52
C ARG A 24 -0.76 6.49 15.47
N GLN A 25 0.41 6.50 14.83
CA GLN A 25 1.07 7.74 14.42
C GLN A 25 0.19 8.39 13.33
N GLY A 26 -0.45 9.51 13.68
CA GLY A 26 -1.29 10.29 12.75
C GLY A 26 -2.60 10.72 13.41
N THR A 27 -2.56 11.83 14.14
CA THR A 27 -3.74 12.48 14.75
C THR A 27 -4.36 13.53 13.81
N GLU A 28 -3.84 13.69 12.60
CA GLU A 28 -4.45 14.56 11.59
C GLU A 28 -5.43 13.76 10.74
N PRO A 29 -6.65 14.28 10.49
CA PRO A 29 -7.56 13.66 9.54
C PRO A 29 -6.87 13.52 8.18
N LEU A 30 -7.13 12.42 7.49
CA LEU A 30 -6.74 12.25 6.09
C LEU A 30 -7.44 13.34 5.26
N SER A 31 -6.75 14.45 5.05
CA SER A 31 -7.21 15.53 4.19
C SER A 31 -6.95 15.17 2.74
N SER A 32 -7.82 15.68 1.86
CA SER A 32 -7.51 15.70 0.43
C SER A 32 -6.21 16.49 0.22
N PRO A 33 -5.33 16.05 -0.69
CA PRO A 33 -4.11 16.80 -1.00
C PRO A 33 -4.45 18.18 -1.57
N ALA A 34 -3.48 19.09 -1.54
CA ALA A 34 -3.61 20.39 -2.20
C ALA A 34 -3.87 20.25 -3.70
N ALA A 35 -4.48 21.26 -4.32
CA ALA A 35 -4.73 21.28 -5.77
C ALA A 35 -3.42 21.06 -6.56
N GLY A 36 -3.46 20.16 -7.55
CA GLY A 36 -2.27 19.78 -8.33
C GLY A 36 -1.33 18.80 -7.62
N TYR A 37 -1.74 18.23 -6.49
CA TYR A 37 -0.99 17.19 -5.78
C TYR A 37 -1.80 15.90 -5.64
N VAL A 38 -1.07 14.83 -5.39
CA VAL A 38 -1.59 13.53 -5.01
C VAL A 38 -0.84 13.05 -3.78
N ARG A 39 -1.56 12.45 -2.83
CA ARG A 39 -0.95 11.84 -1.64
C ARG A 39 -0.82 10.34 -1.84
N LEU A 40 0.36 9.80 -1.55
CA LEU A 40 0.60 8.36 -1.52
C LEU A 40 0.78 7.92 -0.08
N ILE A 41 -0.01 6.94 0.35
CA ILE A 41 0.03 6.39 1.70
C ILE A 41 0.41 4.91 1.60
N PRO A 42 1.65 4.55 1.92
CA PRO A 42 2.12 3.17 1.85
C PRO A 42 1.65 2.36 3.05
N VAL A 43 1.40 1.08 2.81
CA VAL A 43 1.14 0.06 3.80
C VAL A 43 2.03 -1.14 3.48
N LYS A 44 2.85 -1.54 4.44
CA LYS A 44 3.54 -2.83 4.41
C LYS A 44 2.53 -3.91 4.75
N VAL A 45 2.11 -4.70 3.76
CA VAL A 45 1.13 -5.77 3.96
C VAL A 45 1.83 -7.05 4.44
N LYS A 46 2.95 -7.41 3.81
CA LYS A 46 3.75 -8.58 4.19
C LYS A 46 5.21 -8.39 3.78
N GLU A 47 6.14 -8.80 4.64
CA GLU A 47 7.56 -8.81 4.35
C GLU A 47 8.22 -10.01 5.01
N THR A 48 8.62 -10.98 4.19
CA THR A 48 9.33 -12.20 4.56
C THR A 48 10.46 -12.45 3.54
N PRO A 49 11.40 -13.38 3.80
CA PRO A 49 12.46 -13.69 2.85
C PRO A 49 11.98 -14.15 1.46
N ASP A 50 10.74 -14.65 1.37
CA ASP A 50 10.15 -15.19 0.13
C ASP A 50 9.00 -14.35 -0.42
N THR A 51 8.58 -13.30 0.29
CA THR A 51 7.44 -12.47 -0.12
C THR A 51 7.59 -11.03 0.34
N LEU A 52 7.50 -10.09 -0.59
CA LEU A 52 7.29 -8.67 -0.30
C LEU A 52 5.93 -8.27 -0.88
N HIS A 53 5.03 -7.72 -0.06
CA HIS A 53 3.75 -7.17 -0.49
C HIS A 53 3.57 -5.81 0.15
N TYR A 54 3.55 -4.78 -0.70
CA TYR A 54 3.29 -3.40 -0.33
C TYR A 54 2.09 -2.90 -1.12
N GLN A 55 1.28 -2.07 -0.47
CA GLN A 55 0.13 -1.41 -1.07
C GLN A 55 0.27 0.10 -0.85
N TRP A 56 -0.03 0.89 -1.87
CA TRP A 56 -0.11 2.34 -1.78
C TRP A 56 -1.54 2.79 -2.00
N SER A 57 -2.07 3.54 -1.03
CA SER A 57 -3.30 4.31 -1.25
C SER A 57 -2.94 5.64 -1.90
N LEU A 58 -3.40 5.82 -3.13
CA LEU A 58 -3.37 7.07 -3.85
C LEU A 58 -4.63 7.88 -3.51
N LEU A 59 -4.46 9.06 -2.94
CA LEU A 59 -5.55 10.01 -2.71
C LEU A 59 -5.33 11.23 -3.59
N GLY A 60 -6.22 11.45 -4.56
CA GLY A 60 -6.17 12.62 -5.44
C GLY A 60 -7.11 13.73 -5.02
N GLU A 61 -6.81 14.95 -5.47
CA GLU A 61 -7.72 16.10 -5.50
C GLU A 61 -8.69 16.08 -6.69
N ARG A 62 -8.67 15.01 -7.48
CA ARG A 62 -9.37 14.84 -8.77
C ARG A 62 -9.80 13.39 -8.96
N ASN A 63 -10.65 13.15 -9.94
CA ASN A 63 -11.09 11.83 -10.33
C ASN A 63 -10.28 11.29 -11.51
N TRP A 64 -10.09 9.98 -11.54
CA TRP A 64 -9.67 9.21 -12.72
C TRP A 64 -10.69 8.12 -13.01
N THR A 65 -10.87 7.75 -14.27
CA THR A 65 -11.85 6.73 -14.67
C THR A 65 -11.23 5.42 -15.11
N THR A 66 -9.98 5.41 -15.53
CA THR A 66 -9.43 4.28 -16.29
C THR A 66 -8.04 3.93 -15.77
N PRO A 67 -7.85 2.70 -15.25
CA PRO A 67 -6.54 2.17 -14.95
C PRO A 67 -5.97 1.40 -16.15
N SER A 68 -4.65 1.35 -16.26
CA SER A 68 -3.92 0.42 -17.13
C SER A 68 -2.63 0.00 -16.46
N VAL A 69 -2.16 -1.22 -16.72
CA VAL A 69 -0.83 -1.68 -16.30
C VAL A 69 -0.16 -2.35 -17.49
N SER A 70 1.05 -1.88 -17.85
CA SER A 70 1.84 -2.44 -18.94
C SER A 70 3.32 -2.10 -18.77
N GLY A 71 4.21 -3.06 -19.02
CA GLY A 71 5.66 -2.84 -18.98
C GLY A 71 6.20 -2.54 -17.59
N GLY A 72 5.47 -2.88 -16.51
CA GLY A 72 5.79 -2.48 -15.14
C GLY A 72 5.30 -1.07 -14.78
N LYS A 73 4.55 -0.41 -15.66
CA LYS A 73 3.98 0.91 -15.41
C LYS A 73 2.47 0.79 -15.16
N ALA A 74 2.03 1.15 -13.97
CA ALA A 74 0.62 1.38 -13.65
C ALA A 74 0.26 2.82 -13.99
N SER A 75 -0.83 3.07 -14.71
CA SER A 75 -1.22 4.42 -15.14
C SER A 75 -2.70 4.66 -14.94
N LEU A 76 -3.05 5.89 -14.58
CA LEU A 76 -4.42 6.38 -14.53
C LEU A 76 -4.72 7.28 -15.74
N ALA A 77 -5.98 7.32 -16.17
CA ALA A 77 -6.46 8.17 -17.26
C ALA A 77 -7.92 8.58 -17.04
N GLY A 78 -8.44 9.44 -17.94
CA GLY A 78 -9.80 9.98 -17.88
C GLY A 78 -9.96 10.92 -16.69
N VAL A 79 -9.15 11.98 -16.69
CA VAL A 79 -9.02 12.93 -15.58
C VAL A 79 -10.15 13.94 -15.59
N TYR A 80 -10.78 14.18 -14.45
CA TYR A 80 -11.71 15.28 -14.29
C TYR A 80 -11.79 15.76 -12.83
N LYS A 81 -12.36 16.95 -12.61
CA LYS A 81 -12.43 17.57 -11.28
C LYS A 81 -13.28 16.75 -10.30
N LEU A 82 -12.97 16.86 -9.01
CA LEU A 82 -13.90 16.41 -7.97
C LEU A 82 -15.24 17.14 -8.12
N ASN A 83 -16.34 16.40 -7.90
CA ASN A 83 -17.71 16.91 -7.97
C ASN A 83 -18.11 17.58 -9.29
N ASP A 84 -17.49 17.21 -10.42
CA ASP A 84 -17.96 17.64 -11.73
C ASP A 84 -19.40 17.11 -11.96
N PRO A 85 -20.41 17.99 -12.13
CA PRO A 85 -21.79 17.56 -12.28
C PRO A 85 -22.09 16.91 -13.65
N LYS A 86 -21.15 16.96 -14.60
CA LYS A 86 -21.33 16.47 -15.97
C LYS A 86 -20.67 15.11 -16.23
N THR A 87 -19.85 14.63 -15.30
CA THR A 87 -19.00 13.45 -15.51
C THR A 87 -19.15 12.48 -14.34
N TYR A 88 -19.37 11.20 -14.64
CA TYR A 88 -19.58 10.15 -13.65
C TYR A 88 -18.65 8.96 -13.86
N GLY A 89 -18.52 8.10 -12.85
CA GLY A 89 -17.85 6.79 -12.97
C GLY A 89 -16.34 6.80 -12.70
N GLY A 90 -15.75 7.94 -12.35
CA GLY A 90 -14.40 8.03 -11.81
C GLY A 90 -14.36 7.98 -10.29
N CYS A 91 -13.15 7.87 -9.75
CA CYS A 91 -12.89 7.94 -8.33
C CYS A 91 -11.56 8.65 -8.04
N PRO A 92 -11.43 9.31 -6.87
CA PRO A 92 -10.20 9.98 -6.48
C PRO A 92 -9.25 9.09 -5.67
N THR A 93 -9.72 7.92 -5.25
CA THR A 93 -8.95 6.97 -4.45
C THR A 93 -8.66 5.73 -5.28
N TRP A 94 -7.38 5.39 -5.34
CA TRP A 94 -6.87 4.20 -6.01
C TRP A 94 -5.91 3.48 -5.09
N LEU A 95 -5.86 2.17 -5.22
CA LEU A 95 -4.92 1.32 -4.51
C LEU A 95 -3.99 0.70 -5.55
N CYS A 96 -2.69 0.80 -5.31
CA CYS A 96 -1.66 0.17 -6.11
C CYS A 96 -0.94 -0.89 -5.27
N ASP A 97 -1.00 -2.14 -5.69
CA ASP A 97 -0.31 -3.25 -5.04
C ASP A 97 0.92 -3.64 -5.84
N VAL A 98 2.02 -3.86 -5.12
CA VAL A 98 3.19 -4.55 -5.63
C VAL A 98 3.44 -5.78 -4.77
N THR A 99 3.43 -6.95 -5.41
CA THR A 99 3.78 -8.21 -4.77
C THR A 99 4.97 -8.84 -5.47
N PHE A 100 6.00 -9.20 -4.71
CA PHE A 100 7.08 -10.08 -5.13
C PHE A 100 6.98 -11.39 -4.39
N THR A 101 7.05 -12.51 -5.11
CA THR A 101 7.10 -13.86 -4.54
C THR A 101 8.28 -14.62 -5.13
N LYS A 102 9.13 -15.16 -4.26
CA LYS A 102 10.32 -15.88 -4.68
C LYS A 102 9.95 -17.18 -5.40
N GLN A 103 10.62 -17.47 -6.51
CA GLN A 103 10.45 -18.68 -7.31
C GLN A 103 11.82 -19.25 -7.71
N ALA A 104 12.29 -20.26 -6.97
CA ALA A 104 13.63 -20.83 -7.14
C ALA A 104 14.73 -19.76 -7.12
N THR A 105 15.31 -19.42 -8.28
CA THR A 105 16.36 -18.40 -8.45
C THR A 105 15.83 -17.01 -8.81
N ASP A 106 14.58 -16.91 -9.25
CA ASP A 106 13.95 -15.67 -9.73
C ASP A 106 12.85 -15.19 -8.77
N TRP A 107 12.27 -14.04 -9.09
CA TRP A 107 11.08 -13.52 -8.42
C TRP A 107 9.94 -13.34 -9.42
N LYS A 108 8.78 -13.89 -9.07
CA LYS A 108 7.52 -13.48 -9.68
C LYS A 108 7.13 -12.12 -9.10
N TRP A 109 6.70 -11.20 -9.94
CA TRP A 109 6.12 -9.93 -9.53
C TRP A 109 4.70 -9.78 -10.05
N GLU A 110 3.87 -9.06 -9.31
CA GLU A 110 2.54 -8.60 -9.68
C GLU A 110 2.43 -7.11 -9.36
N LEU A 111 1.97 -6.34 -10.34
CA LEU A 111 1.60 -4.94 -10.19
C LEU A 111 0.10 -4.82 -10.49
N ARG A 112 -0.66 -4.35 -9.51
CA ARG A 112 -2.11 -4.21 -9.63
C ARG A 112 -2.53 -2.81 -9.27
N LEU A 113 -3.43 -2.22 -10.06
CA LEU A 113 -4.02 -0.92 -9.83
C LEU A 113 -5.53 -1.05 -9.80
N HIS A 114 -6.15 -0.69 -8.68
CA HIS A 114 -7.58 -0.88 -8.48
C HIS A 114 -8.25 0.35 -7.86
N GLY A 115 -9.38 0.75 -8.44
CA GLY A 115 -10.13 1.94 -8.05
C GLY A 115 -11.38 1.60 -7.25
N SER A 116 -11.84 2.53 -6.42
CA SER A 116 -13.12 2.38 -5.72
C SER A 116 -14.34 2.38 -6.65
N ASN A 117 -14.15 2.75 -7.93
CA ASN A 117 -15.15 2.57 -8.98
C ASN A 117 -15.25 1.12 -9.52
N GLY A 118 -14.54 0.17 -8.91
CA GLY A 118 -14.58 -1.26 -9.25
C GLY A 118 -13.68 -1.66 -10.42
N LYS A 119 -12.97 -0.71 -11.06
CA LYS A 119 -12.05 -1.03 -12.15
C LYS A 119 -10.69 -1.47 -11.62
N THR A 120 -10.11 -2.47 -12.28
CA THR A 120 -8.80 -3.02 -11.95
C THR A 120 -8.00 -3.25 -13.23
N ALA A 121 -6.70 -2.99 -13.16
CA ALA A 121 -5.73 -3.45 -14.15
C ALA A 121 -4.58 -4.16 -13.43
N THR A 122 -4.03 -5.21 -14.04
CA THR A 122 -2.99 -6.05 -13.43
C THR A 122 -1.99 -6.46 -14.50
N GLU A 123 -0.72 -6.49 -14.12
CA GLU A 123 0.35 -7.12 -14.89
C GLU A 123 1.16 -8.01 -13.96
N THR A 124 1.65 -9.13 -14.48
CA THR A 124 2.56 -10.03 -13.77
C THR A 124 3.75 -10.35 -14.65
N GLY A 125 4.89 -10.65 -14.04
CA GLY A 125 6.02 -11.20 -14.75
C GLY A 125 7.00 -11.90 -13.83
N THR A 126 8.14 -12.29 -14.38
CA THR A 126 9.24 -12.90 -13.65
C THR A 126 10.53 -12.18 -14.03
N ALA A 127 11.40 -11.94 -13.05
CA ALA A 127 12.74 -11.42 -13.30
C ALA A 127 13.72 -11.87 -12.21
N ALA A 128 14.99 -11.95 -12.58
CA ALA A 128 16.08 -12.17 -11.65
C ALA A 128 16.39 -10.89 -10.85
N GLY A 129 17.13 -11.07 -9.75
CA GLY A 129 17.59 -9.98 -8.89
C GLY A 129 16.91 -9.99 -7.52
N THR A 130 17.15 -8.92 -6.76
CA THR A 130 16.58 -8.74 -5.42
C THR A 130 15.50 -7.66 -5.50
N PRO A 131 14.27 -7.93 -5.03
CA PRO A 131 13.23 -6.92 -5.00
C PRO A 131 13.53 -5.85 -3.94
N GLU A 132 13.19 -4.61 -4.26
CA GLU A 132 13.42 -3.44 -3.42
C GLU A 132 12.19 -2.52 -3.48
N ILE A 133 11.78 -1.97 -2.33
CA ILE A 133 10.68 -1.01 -2.24
C ILE A 133 11.26 0.41 -2.20
N LEU A 134 10.84 1.26 -3.14
CA LEU A 134 11.42 2.59 -3.37
C LEU A 134 10.63 3.73 -2.72
N ALA A 135 9.30 3.60 -2.60
CA ALA A 135 8.43 4.63 -2.02
C ALA A 135 7.77 4.24 -0.68
N PRO A 136 8.52 3.95 0.40
CA PRO A 136 7.93 3.42 1.63
C PRO A 136 7.32 4.47 2.57
N LYS A 137 7.23 5.75 2.18
CA LYS A 137 6.75 6.84 3.04
C LYS A 137 5.49 7.53 2.52
N ASP A 138 4.71 8.06 3.46
CA ASP A 138 3.61 8.98 3.15
C ASP A 138 4.17 10.27 2.54
N THR A 139 3.69 10.63 1.36
CA THR A 139 4.20 11.80 0.64
C THR A 139 3.13 12.43 -0.24
N ASP A 140 3.10 13.76 -0.25
CA ASP A 140 2.45 14.52 -1.29
C ASP A 140 3.40 14.66 -2.48
N THR A 141 2.89 14.42 -3.68
CA THR A 141 3.63 14.49 -4.94
C THR A 141 2.88 15.39 -5.91
N ARG A 142 3.60 16.29 -6.57
CA ARG A 142 3.01 17.20 -7.57
C ARG A 142 2.64 16.43 -8.84
N LEU A 143 1.47 16.72 -9.39
CA LEU A 143 0.99 16.17 -10.66
C LEU A 143 1.53 16.95 -11.88
N PRO A 144 1.76 16.31 -13.04
CA PRO A 144 1.74 14.85 -13.24
C PRO A 144 2.90 14.19 -12.49
N ALA A 145 2.67 12.98 -11.99
CA ALA A 145 3.62 12.26 -11.15
C ALA A 145 3.95 10.89 -11.75
N ASP A 146 5.23 10.59 -11.93
CA ASP A 146 5.73 9.25 -12.22
C ASP A 146 6.50 8.76 -10.99
N ILE A 147 5.85 7.91 -10.21
CA ILE A 147 6.31 7.55 -8.87
C ILE A 147 6.92 6.14 -8.92
N PRO A 148 8.23 6.00 -8.67
CA PRO A 148 8.85 4.69 -8.55
C PRO A 148 8.39 4.00 -7.26
N LEU A 149 7.71 2.86 -7.38
CA LEU A 149 7.18 2.12 -6.25
C LEU A 149 8.16 1.07 -5.75
N ALA A 150 8.72 0.31 -6.69
CA ALA A 150 9.60 -0.81 -6.41
C ALA A 150 10.53 -1.11 -7.59
N ARG A 151 11.53 -1.93 -7.35
CA ARG A 151 12.50 -2.39 -8.34
C ARG A 151 12.77 -3.88 -8.17
N LEU A 152 12.98 -4.59 -9.28
CA LEU A 152 13.43 -5.97 -9.34
C LEU A 152 14.46 -6.11 -10.47
N GLY A 153 15.73 -6.22 -10.09
CA GLY A 153 16.84 -6.15 -11.06
C GLY A 153 16.84 -4.81 -11.80
N GLU A 154 16.82 -4.86 -13.13
CA GLU A 154 16.76 -3.66 -13.99
C GLU A 154 15.34 -3.11 -14.19
N LYS A 155 14.31 -3.83 -13.74
CA LYS A 155 12.92 -3.42 -13.89
C LYS A 155 12.49 -2.55 -12.72
N THR A 156 12.03 -1.34 -13.02
CA THR A 156 11.36 -0.46 -12.05
C THR A 156 9.85 -0.53 -12.28
N LEU A 157 9.10 -0.74 -11.20
CA LEU A 157 7.65 -0.67 -11.20
C LEU A 157 7.22 0.75 -10.80
N THR A 158 6.42 1.41 -11.62
CA THR A 158 6.02 2.81 -11.39
C THR A 158 4.50 3.02 -11.41
N LEU A 159 4.06 4.10 -10.77
CA LEU A 159 2.71 4.63 -10.82
C LEU A 159 2.70 6.00 -11.47
N ASP A 160 1.97 6.12 -12.58
CA ASP A 160 1.75 7.36 -13.32
C ASP A 160 0.37 7.94 -13.02
N ALA A 161 0.37 9.11 -12.40
CA ALA A 161 -0.82 9.90 -12.10
C ALA A 161 -0.80 11.20 -12.94
N PRO A 162 -1.62 11.31 -13.99
CA PRO A 162 -1.63 12.50 -14.84
C PRO A 162 -2.39 13.67 -14.22
N ALA A 163 -2.07 14.87 -14.70
CA ALA A 163 -2.71 16.13 -14.34
C ALA A 163 -3.85 16.58 -15.27
N SER A 164 -4.08 15.90 -16.40
CA SER A 164 -5.19 16.14 -17.34
C SER A 164 -5.15 15.13 -18.46
#